data_AF-U3TBT1-F1
#
_entry.id   AF-U3TBT1-F1
#
_cell.length_a   1.000
_cell.length_b   1.000
_cell.length_c   1.000
_cell.angle_alpha   90.00
_cell.angle_beta   90.00
_cell.angle_gamma   90.00
#
_symmetry.space_group_name_H-M   'P 1'
#
loop_
_entity.id
_entity.type
_entity.pdbx_description
1 polymer ?
#
loop_
_entity_poly.entity_id
_entity_poly.type
_entity_poly.pdbx_seq_one_letter_code
_entity_poly.pdbx_strand_id
1 'polypeptide(L)'
;MVAGVRFYVIIIISLFFSLLAGHAGGDSRLVCFYFYPWYSGDSRHWGDSPQTPVVDVPLPGYYDSRDPMVIDWQLGLMGEAGIDCLLVSWWGPGSFEDYAARLLFQRLGDHGLKAAILVEPYLGGDPGLYGEVWWRETLDYIYENFVEKYPESYLAWEGRPLVLAFNPIGMSYRPLDPRFTIRIVGNDIDRAGYQDWDLWPDYLSPWVSEKDVELKVRSDGYVAITPRFDDRVFCEAGVRTGCGERLIDPDYSLQAYATQWEWVLNNLDKVRLVAVYSWNEYHERSMVEPHVDATAVNSDPYYLYKLTMDYTSRLEAGGGDRGVRSLLVPGALALAALLTLALIVGRGWMRRGVGG
;
A
#
# COMPACT_ATOMS: atom_id res chain seq x y z
N MET A 1 68.77 39.72 -1.69
CA MET A 1 68.30 39.14 -2.96
C MET A 1 67.27 38.08 -2.64
N VAL A 2 66.06 38.29 -3.19
CA VAL A 2 64.98 37.33 -3.48
C VAL A 2 64.52 36.44 -2.30
N ALA A 3 63.55 36.85 -1.48
CA ALA A 3 62.10 36.97 -1.76
C ALA A 3 61.42 35.62 -2.07
N GLY A 4 60.56 35.18 -1.14
CA GLY A 4 59.74 33.98 -1.29
C GLY A 4 58.66 33.88 -0.21
N VAL A 5 57.83 34.92 -0.11
CA VAL A 5 56.59 34.92 0.68
C VAL A 5 55.53 34.09 -0.07
N ARG A 6 54.79 33.24 0.64
CA ARG A 6 53.38 32.84 0.40
C ARG A 6 52.91 32.01 1.61
N PHE A 7 52.33 32.65 2.62
CA PHE A 7 50.88 32.68 2.90
C PHE A 7 50.19 31.31 2.84
N TYR A 8 49.87 30.74 4.02
CA TYR A 8 48.59 30.08 4.22
C TYR A 8 47.94 30.58 5.51
N VAL A 9 46.83 31.24 5.28
CA VAL A 9 45.89 31.90 6.18
C VAL A 9 44.79 30.88 6.48
N ILE A 10 44.46 30.75 7.77
CA ILE A 10 43.15 30.36 8.33
C ILE A 10 42.60 28.97 7.94
N ILE A 11 42.75 28.00 8.84
CA ILE A 11 41.80 26.87 8.97
C ILE A 11 40.89 27.22 10.16
N ILE A 12 39.82 27.97 9.90
CA ILE A 12 38.71 28.16 10.82
C ILE A 12 37.42 28.13 9.98
N ILE A 13 36.55 27.19 10.34
CA ILE A 13 35.13 27.07 9.98
C ILE A 13 34.84 26.61 8.53
N SER A 14 34.73 25.30 8.35
CA SER A 14 33.84 24.71 7.34
C SER A 14 33.02 23.54 7.89
N LEU A 15 32.75 23.54 9.21
CA LEU A 15 31.78 22.65 9.87
C LEU A 15 30.44 23.35 10.14
N PHE A 16 30.17 24.48 9.47
CA PHE A 16 28.96 25.29 9.66
C PHE A 16 28.33 25.71 8.32
N PHE A 17 28.40 24.84 7.30
CA PHE A 17 27.68 25.04 6.04
C PHE A 17 26.98 23.78 5.51
N SER A 18 26.58 22.88 6.41
CA SER A 18 25.67 21.77 6.08
C SER A 18 24.29 21.89 6.74
N LEU A 19 24.01 23.00 7.44
CA LEU A 19 22.76 23.23 8.17
C LEU A 19 21.75 24.12 7.43
N LEU A 20 21.99 24.45 6.16
CA LEU A 20 21.06 25.19 5.31
C LEU A 20 20.99 24.64 3.88
N ALA A 21 21.20 23.33 3.71
CA ALA A 21 20.41 22.62 2.71
C ALA A 21 19.09 22.28 3.41
N GLY A 22 18.20 23.27 3.46
CA GLY A 22 16.79 22.96 3.63
C GLY A 22 16.50 21.89 2.58
N HIS A 23 16.21 20.67 3.05
CA HIS A 23 15.56 19.71 2.19
C HIS A 23 14.26 20.41 1.81
N ALA A 24 14.23 21.00 0.62
CA ALA A 24 13.02 20.99 -0.15
C ALA A 24 12.75 19.50 -0.41
N GLY A 25 12.25 18.82 0.63
CA GLY A 25 11.67 17.51 0.49
C GLY A 25 10.50 17.75 -0.44
N GLY A 26 10.67 17.41 -1.71
CA GLY A 26 9.50 17.07 -2.51
C GLY A 26 8.79 15.99 -1.71
N ASP A 27 7.65 16.32 -1.12
CA ASP A 27 6.82 15.36 -0.40
C ASP A 27 6.56 14.22 -1.38
N SER A 28 7.26 13.09 -1.19
CA SER A 28 7.10 11.94 -2.07
C SER A 28 5.66 11.47 -1.93
N ARG A 29 4.90 11.52 -3.03
CA ARG A 29 3.50 11.09 -3.04
C ARG A 29 3.45 9.60 -2.76
N LEU A 30 2.64 9.19 -1.79
CA LEU A 30 2.50 7.79 -1.43
C LEU A 30 1.45 7.10 -2.30
N VAL A 31 1.71 5.87 -2.69
CA VAL A 31 0.71 4.97 -3.29
C VAL A 31 0.44 3.85 -2.29
N CYS A 32 -0.75 3.86 -1.69
CA CYS A 32 -1.18 2.82 -0.76
C CYS A 32 -2.28 1.96 -1.36
N PHE A 33 -2.36 0.70 -0.95
CA PHE A 33 -3.41 -0.23 -1.35
C PHE A 33 -4.18 -0.75 -0.14
N TYR A 34 -5.50 -0.83 -0.24
CA TYR A 34 -6.30 -1.59 0.72
C TYR A 34 -6.00 -3.09 0.57
N PHE A 35 -5.76 -3.76 1.70
CA PHE A 35 -5.30 -5.15 1.73
C PHE A 35 -6.09 -5.99 2.74
N TYR A 36 -6.52 -7.16 2.31
CA TYR A 36 -7.47 -8.03 3.03
C TYR A 36 -6.83 -9.40 3.34
N PRO A 37 -6.34 -9.60 4.58
CA PRO A 37 -5.63 -10.83 4.96
C PRO A 37 -6.55 -11.88 5.59
N TRP A 38 -7.74 -12.12 5.02
CA TRP A 38 -8.78 -13.00 5.61
C TRP A 38 -8.97 -14.36 4.92
N TYR A 39 -8.23 -14.62 3.84
CA TYR A 39 -8.34 -15.84 3.04
C TYR A 39 -7.58 -17.00 3.68
N SER A 40 -8.11 -18.23 3.61
CA SER A 40 -7.42 -19.42 4.14
C SER A 40 -7.40 -20.60 3.17
N GLY A 41 -6.47 -21.53 3.39
CA GLY A 41 -6.40 -22.77 2.61
C GLY A 41 -7.55 -23.76 2.89
N ASP A 42 -8.33 -23.55 3.96
CA ASP A 42 -9.55 -24.32 4.27
C ASP A 42 -10.83 -23.66 3.75
N SER A 43 -10.71 -22.86 2.67
CA SER A 43 -11.77 -22.18 1.91
C SER A 43 -12.39 -20.94 2.55
N ARG A 44 -11.92 -20.49 3.73
CA ARG A 44 -12.40 -19.25 4.35
C ARG A 44 -12.23 -18.09 3.35
N HIS A 45 -13.31 -17.36 3.10
CA HIS A 45 -13.36 -16.28 2.11
C HIS A 45 -13.11 -16.72 0.64
N TRP A 46 -13.12 -18.01 0.33
CA TRP A 46 -13.06 -18.53 -1.04
C TRP A 46 -14.39 -19.17 -1.46
N GLY A 47 -15.51 -18.47 -1.24
CA GLY A 47 -16.85 -18.97 -1.55
C GLY A 47 -17.36 -20.01 -0.55
N ASP A 48 -16.85 -20.00 0.69
CA ASP A 48 -17.32 -20.85 1.79
C ASP A 48 -18.74 -20.52 2.27
N SER A 49 -19.27 -19.35 1.91
CA SER A 49 -20.65 -18.96 2.20
C SER A 49 -21.22 -18.01 1.14
N PRO A 50 -22.56 -17.82 1.11
CA PRO A 50 -23.18 -16.75 0.32
C PRO A 50 -22.72 -15.34 0.71
N GLN A 51 -22.13 -15.17 1.91
CA GLN A 51 -21.60 -13.90 2.41
C GLN A 51 -20.15 -13.63 1.97
N THR A 52 -19.49 -14.62 1.37
CA THR A 52 -18.10 -14.54 0.92
C THR A 52 -17.94 -15.03 -0.53
N PRO A 53 -18.81 -14.60 -1.46
CA PRO A 53 -18.77 -15.07 -2.83
C PRO A 53 -17.46 -14.65 -3.51
N VAL A 54 -16.92 -15.53 -4.36
CA VAL A 54 -15.75 -15.27 -5.20
C VAL A 54 -15.99 -15.91 -6.57
N VAL A 55 -15.72 -15.18 -7.64
CA VAL A 55 -15.85 -15.66 -9.03
C VAL A 55 -14.53 -15.63 -9.80
N ASP A 56 -13.61 -14.76 -9.38
CA ASP A 56 -12.28 -14.62 -9.96
C ASP A 56 -11.27 -15.51 -9.22
N VAL A 57 -10.25 -15.98 -9.94
CA VAL A 57 -9.27 -16.92 -9.39
C VAL A 57 -7.91 -16.22 -9.26
N PRO A 58 -7.35 -16.04 -8.05
CA PRO A 58 -5.99 -15.53 -7.89
C PRO A 58 -5.00 -16.37 -8.68
N LEU A 59 -3.96 -15.74 -9.23
CA LEU A 59 -2.93 -16.44 -9.98
C LEU A 59 -2.22 -17.57 -9.20
N PRO A 60 -1.87 -17.42 -7.90
CA PRO A 60 -1.31 -18.53 -7.11
C PRO A 60 -2.37 -19.57 -6.71
N GLY A 61 -3.64 -19.38 -7.10
CA GLY A 61 -4.79 -20.15 -6.63
C GLY A 61 -5.36 -19.61 -5.32
N TYR A 62 -6.40 -20.27 -4.81
CA TYR A 62 -7.02 -19.93 -3.52
C TYR A 62 -6.07 -20.20 -2.36
N TYR A 63 -5.43 -19.13 -1.88
CA TYR A 63 -4.31 -19.17 -0.94
C TYR A 63 -4.72 -19.03 0.53
N ASP A 64 -3.80 -19.31 1.44
CA ASP A 64 -3.89 -18.90 2.85
C ASP A 64 -3.12 -17.58 3.07
N SER A 65 -3.77 -16.56 3.62
CA SER A 65 -3.18 -15.25 3.89
C SER A 65 -2.10 -15.28 4.96
N ARG A 66 -1.95 -16.41 5.68
CA ARG A 66 -0.89 -16.66 6.66
C ARG A 66 0.25 -17.49 6.07
N ASP A 67 0.15 -17.93 4.81
CA ASP A 67 1.24 -18.62 4.15
C ASP A 67 2.37 -17.62 3.87
N PRO A 68 3.55 -17.78 4.50
CA PRO A 68 4.67 -16.86 4.30
C PRO A 68 5.10 -16.73 2.84
N MET A 69 4.97 -17.79 2.03
CA MET A 69 5.34 -17.73 0.62
C MET A 69 4.39 -16.86 -0.19
N VAL A 70 3.09 -16.87 0.15
CA VAL A 70 2.08 -16.02 -0.48
C VAL A 70 2.31 -14.58 -0.08
N ILE A 71 2.57 -14.32 1.21
CA ILE A 71 2.89 -12.98 1.70
C ILE A 71 4.12 -12.41 0.97
N ASP A 72 5.22 -13.17 0.92
CA ASP A 72 6.45 -12.72 0.26
C ASP A 72 6.26 -12.53 -1.25
N TRP A 73 5.43 -13.33 -1.90
CA TRP A 73 5.07 -13.15 -3.30
C TRP A 73 4.25 -11.87 -3.54
N GLN A 74 3.22 -11.62 -2.73
CA GLN A 74 2.40 -10.41 -2.81
C GLN A 74 3.23 -9.16 -2.55
N LEU A 75 4.01 -9.13 -1.47
CA LEU A 75 4.88 -8.01 -1.12
C LEU A 75 5.95 -7.75 -2.19
N GLY A 76 6.52 -8.80 -2.77
CA GLY A 76 7.48 -8.69 -3.86
C GLY A 76 6.87 -8.01 -5.10
N LEU A 77 5.69 -8.45 -5.53
CA LEU A 77 4.95 -7.80 -6.62
C LEU A 77 4.63 -6.35 -6.31
N MET A 78 4.14 -6.05 -5.09
CA MET A 78 3.82 -4.68 -4.70
C MET A 78 5.05 -3.77 -4.75
N GLY A 79 6.19 -4.25 -4.24
CA GLY A 79 7.45 -3.51 -4.29
C GLY A 79 7.94 -3.26 -5.72
N GLU A 80 7.83 -4.26 -6.60
CA GLU A 80 8.15 -4.13 -8.04
C GLU A 80 7.22 -3.14 -8.76
N ALA A 81 5.95 -3.09 -8.37
CA ALA A 81 4.96 -2.17 -8.93
C ALA A 81 5.05 -0.74 -8.38
N GLY A 82 6.04 -0.40 -7.55
CA GLY A 82 6.19 0.94 -6.98
C GLY A 82 5.10 1.32 -5.97
N ILE A 83 4.45 0.32 -5.35
CA ILE A 83 3.54 0.52 -4.23
C ILE A 83 4.38 0.84 -2.99
N ASP A 84 3.94 1.82 -2.19
CA ASP A 84 4.66 2.27 -1.00
C ASP A 84 4.11 1.66 0.29
N CYS A 85 2.80 1.41 0.33
CA CYS A 85 2.11 1.10 1.57
C CYS A 85 0.85 0.23 1.43
N LEU A 86 0.47 -0.40 2.54
CA LEU A 86 -0.77 -1.16 2.70
C LEU A 86 -1.65 -0.56 3.80
N LEU A 87 -2.96 -0.55 3.56
CA LEU A 87 -4.00 -0.24 4.54
C LEU A 87 -4.68 -1.56 4.87
N VAL A 88 -4.26 -2.20 5.97
CA VAL A 88 -4.53 -3.61 6.26
C VAL A 88 -5.82 -3.75 7.06
N SER A 89 -6.83 -4.38 6.47
CA SER A 89 -8.08 -4.74 7.14
C SER A 89 -7.80 -5.63 8.36
N TRP A 90 -8.33 -5.26 9.52
CA TRP A 90 -8.04 -5.90 10.80
C TRP A 90 -9.28 -5.98 11.70
N TRP A 91 -9.64 -7.21 12.10
CA TRP A 91 -10.88 -7.55 12.80
C TRP A 91 -10.70 -7.76 14.32
N GLY A 92 -9.73 -7.06 14.93
CA GLY A 92 -9.56 -7.06 16.38
C GLY A 92 -8.56 -8.10 16.90
N PRO A 93 -8.19 -8.01 18.20
CA PRO A 93 -7.18 -8.87 18.81
C PRO A 93 -7.50 -10.37 18.71
N GLY A 94 -6.53 -11.17 18.26
CA GLY A 94 -6.67 -12.63 18.20
C GLY A 94 -7.62 -13.14 17.10
N SER A 95 -8.09 -12.26 16.21
CA SER A 95 -8.79 -12.64 14.97
C SER A 95 -7.84 -13.35 13.99
N PHE A 96 -8.39 -13.98 12.96
CA PHE A 96 -7.57 -14.55 11.87
C PHE A 96 -6.69 -13.47 11.24
N GLU A 97 -7.29 -12.30 11.01
CA GLU A 97 -6.70 -11.14 10.38
C GLU A 97 -5.62 -10.51 11.28
N ASP A 98 -5.74 -10.59 12.61
CA ASP A 98 -4.66 -10.20 13.53
C ASP A 98 -3.43 -11.09 13.39
N TYR A 99 -3.60 -12.42 13.34
CA TYR A 99 -2.47 -13.33 13.12
C TYR A 99 -1.83 -13.13 11.74
N ALA A 100 -2.65 -12.96 10.70
CA ALA A 100 -2.16 -12.72 9.35
C ALA A 100 -1.44 -11.37 9.22
N ALA A 101 -2.00 -10.29 9.79
CA ALA A 101 -1.35 -8.99 9.84
C ALA A 101 0.00 -9.05 10.58
N ARG A 102 0.10 -9.77 11.70
CA ARG A 102 1.39 -9.93 12.40
C ARG A 102 2.45 -10.60 11.53
N LEU A 103 2.09 -11.60 10.73
CA LEU A 103 3.01 -12.26 9.79
C LEU A 103 3.40 -11.35 8.61
N LEU A 104 2.46 -10.56 8.11
CA LEU A 104 2.68 -9.54 7.09
C LEU A 104 3.70 -8.50 7.58
N PHE A 105 3.48 -7.92 8.77
CA PHE A 105 4.35 -6.88 9.34
C PHE A 105 5.79 -7.36 9.60
N GLN A 106 5.99 -8.65 9.89
CA GLN A 106 7.33 -9.24 10.02
C GLN A 106 8.14 -9.21 8.72
N ARG A 107 7.46 -9.11 7.56
CA ARG A 107 8.06 -9.23 6.23
C ARG A 107 8.14 -7.90 5.48
N LEU A 108 7.32 -6.91 5.83
CA LEU A 108 7.26 -5.61 5.14
C LEU A 108 8.63 -4.97 4.91
N GLY A 109 9.50 -5.00 5.92
CA GLY A 109 10.84 -4.41 5.87
C GLY A 109 11.73 -5.00 4.77
N ASP A 110 11.62 -6.30 4.50
CA ASP A 110 12.41 -6.99 3.48
C ASP A 110 12.01 -6.59 2.06
N HIS A 111 10.81 -6.00 1.90
CA HIS A 111 10.25 -5.55 0.62
C HIS A 111 10.17 -4.02 0.50
N GLY A 112 10.68 -3.27 1.48
CA GLY A 112 10.68 -1.80 1.46
C GLY A 112 9.28 -1.17 1.44
N LEU A 113 8.30 -1.88 2.00
CA LEU A 113 6.91 -1.48 2.11
C LEU A 113 6.59 -1.05 3.54
N LYS A 114 5.56 -0.21 3.68
CA LYS A 114 4.98 0.14 4.98
C LYS A 114 3.53 -0.33 5.09
N ALA A 115 2.98 -0.36 6.29
CA ALA A 115 1.55 -0.61 6.47
C ALA A 115 0.95 0.14 7.66
N ALA A 116 -0.33 0.47 7.56
CA ALA A 116 -1.16 0.94 8.66
C ALA A 116 -2.32 -0.03 8.88
N ILE A 117 -2.81 -0.09 10.12
CA ILE A 117 -3.98 -0.89 10.48
C ILE A 117 -5.26 -0.12 10.13
N LEU A 118 -6.15 -0.77 9.38
CA LEU A 118 -7.55 -0.39 9.18
C LEU A 118 -8.42 -1.24 10.10
N VAL A 119 -8.91 -0.63 11.18
CA VAL A 119 -9.78 -1.29 12.14
C VAL A 119 -11.17 -1.44 11.55
N GLU A 120 -11.62 -2.69 11.43
CA GLU A 120 -12.96 -3.05 10.96
C GLU A 120 -13.98 -3.07 12.10
N PRO A 121 -15.28 -2.91 11.82
CA PRO A 121 -16.33 -2.90 12.84
C PRO A 121 -16.66 -4.32 13.37
N TYR A 122 -15.68 -4.94 14.03
CA TYR A 122 -15.77 -6.32 14.53
C TYR A 122 -16.72 -6.53 15.73
N LEU A 123 -17.25 -5.46 16.33
CA LEU A 123 -18.31 -5.56 17.34
C LEU A 123 -19.72 -5.50 16.72
N GLY A 124 -19.83 -5.22 15.42
CA GLY A 124 -21.08 -5.08 14.68
C GLY A 124 -21.35 -3.66 14.20
N GLY A 125 -22.50 -3.47 13.56
CA GLY A 125 -22.86 -2.22 12.88
C GLY A 125 -23.41 -1.10 13.77
N ASP A 126 -23.52 -1.31 15.10
CA ASP A 126 -23.95 -0.26 16.02
C ASP A 126 -22.77 0.67 16.35
N PRO A 127 -22.81 1.95 15.95
CA PRO A 127 -21.74 2.91 16.19
C PRO A 127 -21.47 3.16 17.69
N GLY A 128 -22.48 2.97 18.55
CA GLY A 128 -22.37 3.15 20.00
C GLY A 128 -21.46 2.12 20.69
N LEU A 129 -21.10 1.04 20.01
CA LEU A 129 -20.19 0.01 20.52
C LEU A 129 -18.73 0.49 20.57
N TYR A 130 -18.39 1.51 19.78
CA TYR A 130 -17.01 2.00 19.58
C TYR A 130 -16.73 3.26 20.41
N GLY A 131 -16.92 3.16 21.74
CA GLY A 131 -16.73 4.25 22.68
C GLY A 131 -15.28 4.47 23.15
N GLU A 132 -15.09 5.41 24.06
CA GLU A 132 -13.77 5.82 24.59
C GLU A 132 -12.91 4.66 25.09
N VAL A 133 -13.48 3.77 25.90
CA VAL A 133 -12.74 2.63 26.48
C VAL A 133 -12.26 1.69 25.38
N TRP A 134 -13.15 1.34 24.45
CA TRP A 134 -12.82 0.48 23.32
C TRP A 134 -11.72 1.09 22.46
N TRP A 135 -11.82 2.38 22.12
CA TRP A 135 -10.79 3.06 21.34
C TRP A 135 -9.43 3.05 22.02
N ARG A 136 -9.38 3.34 23.32
CA ARG A 136 -8.14 3.30 24.09
C ARG A 136 -7.50 1.91 24.04
N GLU A 137 -8.28 0.87 24.33
CA GLU A 137 -7.80 -0.51 24.33
C GLU A 137 -7.33 -0.96 22.94
N THR A 138 -8.07 -0.60 21.89
CA THR A 138 -7.71 -0.89 20.50
C THR A 138 -6.42 -0.18 20.10
N LEU A 139 -6.27 1.11 20.43
CA LEU A 139 -5.06 1.89 20.10
C LEU A 139 -3.85 1.42 20.90
N ASP A 140 -4.01 1.07 22.17
CA ASP A 140 -2.95 0.48 22.98
C ASP A 140 -2.49 -0.86 22.38
N TYR A 141 -3.43 -1.71 21.99
CA TYR A 141 -3.12 -2.97 21.34
C TYR A 141 -2.35 -2.77 20.03
N ILE A 142 -2.80 -1.85 19.17
CA ILE A 142 -2.15 -1.55 17.90
C ILE A 142 -0.73 -1.02 18.13
N TYR A 143 -0.58 -0.13 19.12
CA TYR A 143 0.72 0.43 19.48
C TYR A 143 1.72 -0.67 19.86
N GLU A 144 1.34 -1.53 20.82
CA GLU A 144 2.21 -2.58 21.37
C GLU A 144 2.51 -3.70 20.38
N ASN A 145 1.58 -4.01 19.47
CA ASN A 145 1.71 -5.18 18.60
C ASN A 145 2.16 -4.87 17.17
N PHE A 146 2.04 -3.62 16.73
CA PHE A 146 2.43 -3.22 15.38
C PHE A 146 3.39 -2.03 15.39
N VAL A 147 3.03 -0.92 16.05
CA VAL A 147 3.83 0.32 15.98
C VAL A 147 5.20 0.15 16.65
N GLU A 148 5.22 -0.31 17.91
CA GLU A 148 6.45 -0.45 18.69
C GLU A 148 7.35 -1.57 18.14
N LYS A 149 6.75 -2.65 17.61
CA LYS A 149 7.49 -3.80 17.09
C LYS A 149 8.08 -3.55 15.70
N TYR A 150 7.42 -2.74 14.88
CA TYR A 150 7.81 -2.51 13.48
C TYR A 150 7.90 -1.00 13.14
N PRO A 151 8.67 -0.19 13.88
CA PRO A 151 8.65 1.27 13.73
C PRO A 151 9.07 1.76 12.34
N GLU A 152 9.94 1.02 11.65
CA GLU A 152 10.40 1.36 10.29
C GLU A 152 9.38 0.98 9.20
N SER A 153 8.58 -0.06 9.45
CA SER A 153 7.58 -0.60 8.52
C SER A 153 6.15 -0.14 8.85
N TYR A 154 5.91 0.48 9.99
CA TYR A 154 4.61 1.08 10.30
C TYR A 154 4.47 2.42 9.58
N LEU A 155 3.38 2.59 8.85
CA LEU A 155 3.13 3.80 8.07
C LEU A 155 2.81 4.98 9.00
N ALA A 156 3.54 6.07 8.83
CA ALA A 156 3.25 7.35 9.47
C ALA A 156 2.57 8.29 8.47
N TRP A 157 1.60 9.06 8.95
CA TRP A 157 0.92 10.13 8.23
C TRP A 157 0.89 11.38 9.10
N GLU A 158 1.21 12.55 8.52
CA GLU A 158 1.30 13.82 9.27
C GLU A 158 2.21 13.75 10.51
N GLY A 159 3.29 12.97 10.42
CA GLY A 159 4.33 12.87 11.45
C GLY A 159 4.03 11.87 12.58
N ARG A 160 2.93 11.11 12.52
CA ARG A 160 2.60 10.08 13.52
C ARG A 160 2.14 8.77 12.87
N PRO A 161 2.27 7.62 13.56
CA PRO A 161 1.65 6.37 13.14
C PRO A 161 0.19 6.56 12.71
N LEU A 162 -0.15 6.08 11.51
CA LEU A 162 -1.50 6.14 10.97
C LEU A 162 -2.33 4.96 11.50
N VAL A 163 -3.52 5.25 12.03
CA VAL A 163 -4.55 4.23 12.27
C VAL A 163 -5.81 4.67 11.52
N LEU A 164 -6.37 3.74 10.76
CA LEU A 164 -7.63 3.93 10.07
C LEU A 164 -8.73 3.17 10.81
N ALA A 165 -9.96 3.64 10.69
CA ALA A 165 -11.13 2.87 11.11
C ALA A 165 -12.23 2.96 10.05
N PHE A 166 -12.82 1.82 9.69
CA PHE A 166 -13.88 1.75 8.70
C PHE A 166 -15.23 2.11 9.32
N ASN A 167 -16.09 2.80 8.57
CA ASN A 167 -17.43 3.13 9.04
C ASN A 167 -18.21 1.87 9.46
N PRO A 168 -18.99 1.91 10.57
CA PRO A 168 -19.44 3.11 11.29
C PRO A 168 -18.54 3.59 12.44
N ILE A 169 -17.35 3.02 12.62
CA ILE A 169 -16.43 3.44 13.68
C ILE A 169 -16.12 4.94 13.52
N GLY A 170 -16.06 5.66 14.64
CA GLY A 170 -15.80 7.11 14.64
C GLY A 170 -17.04 7.99 14.59
N MET A 171 -18.22 7.45 14.25
CA MET A 171 -19.45 8.26 14.15
C MET A 171 -19.97 8.73 15.51
N SER A 172 -20.01 7.86 16.52
CA SER A 172 -20.47 8.21 17.87
C SER A 172 -19.37 8.77 18.76
N TYR A 173 -18.12 8.35 18.54
CA TYR A 173 -16.98 8.79 19.32
C TYR A 173 -15.71 8.74 18.47
N ARG A 174 -14.95 9.83 18.47
CA ARG A 174 -13.67 9.95 17.79
C ARG A 174 -12.59 10.33 18.81
N PRO A 175 -11.58 9.47 19.06
CA PRO A 175 -10.55 9.76 20.05
C PRO A 175 -9.60 10.87 19.57
N LEU A 176 -9.02 11.58 20.54
CA LEU A 176 -7.82 12.38 20.33
C LEU A 176 -6.67 11.69 21.07
N ASP A 177 -5.88 10.90 20.34
CA ASP A 177 -4.70 10.23 20.88
C ASP A 177 -3.43 10.86 20.27
N PRO A 178 -2.56 11.50 21.07
CA PRO A 178 -1.38 12.19 20.55
C PRO A 178 -0.33 11.24 19.96
N ARG A 179 -0.43 9.92 20.18
CA ARG A 179 0.45 8.92 19.57
C ARG A 179 0.15 8.71 18.10
N PHE A 180 -1.08 9.01 17.65
CA PHE A 180 -1.58 8.60 16.34
C PHE A 180 -2.04 9.78 15.49
N THR A 181 -2.03 9.54 14.18
CA THR A 181 -2.90 10.22 13.22
C THR A 181 -4.05 9.26 12.93
N ILE A 182 -5.28 9.69 13.18
CA ILE A 182 -6.47 8.84 13.05
C ILE A 182 -7.32 9.31 11.87
N ARG A 183 -7.69 8.38 11.01
CA ARG A 183 -8.55 8.62 9.84
C ARG A 183 -9.74 7.66 9.85
N ILE A 184 -10.94 8.22 9.77
CA ILE A 184 -12.15 7.43 9.53
C ILE A 184 -12.32 7.30 8.02
N VAL A 185 -12.42 6.07 7.54
CA VAL A 185 -12.57 5.73 6.12
C VAL A 185 -13.97 5.19 5.91
N GLY A 186 -14.61 5.52 4.79
CA GLY A 186 -15.88 4.87 4.48
C GLY A 186 -16.48 5.31 3.16
N ASN A 187 -17.73 4.89 2.98
CA ASN A 187 -18.57 5.25 1.84
C ASN A 187 -19.43 6.48 2.18
N ASP A 188 -19.96 7.16 1.16
CA ASP A 188 -20.99 8.20 1.28
C ASP A 188 -20.60 9.35 2.22
N ILE A 189 -19.30 9.64 2.27
CA ILE A 189 -18.70 10.67 3.13
C ILE A 189 -19.35 12.05 2.98
N ASP A 190 -19.76 12.45 1.77
CA ASP A 190 -20.30 13.80 1.55
C ASP A 190 -21.72 14.00 2.12
N ARG A 191 -22.47 12.90 2.30
CA ARG A 191 -23.78 12.92 2.97
C ARG A 191 -23.64 12.64 4.46
N ALA A 192 -22.76 11.71 4.83
CA ALA A 192 -22.58 11.27 6.22
C ALA A 192 -21.77 12.29 7.07
N GLY A 193 -20.75 12.91 6.48
CA GLY A 193 -20.05 14.08 7.02
C GLY A 193 -19.12 13.86 8.21
N TYR A 194 -18.81 12.61 8.60
CA TYR A 194 -17.92 12.33 9.74
C TYR A 194 -16.64 11.57 9.36
N GLN A 195 -16.63 10.94 8.18
CA GLN A 195 -15.44 10.29 7.64
C GLN A 195 -14.44 11.33 7.17
N ASP A 196 -13.15 10.96 7.16
CA ASP A 196 -12.08 11.79 6.62
C ASP A 196 -11.73 11.40 5.18
N TRP A 197 -11.76 10.10 4.87
CA TRP A 197 -11.30 9.51 3.61
C TRP A 197 -12.38 8.64 2.96
N ASP A 198 -12.51 8.72 1.63
CA ASP A 198 -13.27 7.76 0.85
C ASP A 198 -12.59 6.38 0.88
N LEU A 199 -13.34 5.31 1.04
CA LEU A 199 -12.80 3.95 0.83
C LEU A 199 -12.46 3.74 -0.66
N TRP A 200 -13.41 4.09 -1.52
CA TRP A 200 -13.35 4.02 -2.98
C TRP A 200 -14.21 5.16 -3.54
N PRO A 201 -14.06 5.56 -4.82
CA PRO A 201 -14.82 6.68 -5.38
C PRO A 201 -16.26 6.27 -5.72
N ASP A 202 -17.04 5.93 -4.71
CA ASP A 202 -18.44 5.47 -4.81
C ASP A 202 -19.38 6.49 -5.48
N TYR A 203 -19.07 7.78 -5.36
CA TYR A 203 -19.75 8.88 -6.06
C TYR A 203 -19.55 8.86 -7.58
N LEU A 204 -18.61 8.05 -8.09
CA LEU A 204 -18.50 7.75 -9.52
C LEU A 204 -19.37 6.56 -9.91
N SER A 205 -20.12 5.94 -9.02
CA SER A 205 -21.02 4.86 -9.38
C SER A 205 -22.43 5.36 -9.75
N PRO A 206 -23.14 4.73 -10.72
CA PRO A 206 -22.63 3.74 -11.66
C PRO A 206 -21.73 4.35 -12.74
N TRP A 207 -20.72 3.58 -13.15
CA TRP A 207 -19.86 3.87 -14.29
C TRP A 207 -19.86 2.67 -15.24
N VAL A 208 -20.95 2.57 -16.03
CA VAL A 208 -21.21 1.49 -17.00
C VAL A 208 -21.29 1.99 -18.44
N SER A 209 -20.90 3.24 -18.67
CA SER A 209 -20.75 3.88 -19.97
C SER A 209 -19.65 4.93 -19.89
N GLU A 210 -19.10 5.37 -21.01
CA GLU A 210 -18.14 6.49 -21.06
C GLU A 210 -18.69 7.71 -20.30
N LYS A 211 -17.84 8.34 -19.49
CA LYS A 211 -18.13 9.60 -18.80
C LYS A 211 -16.86 10.30 -18.33
N ASP A 212 -16.98 11.60 -18.08
CA ASP A 212 -15.92 12.41 -17.50
C ASP A 212 -15.67 12.04 -16.02
N VAL A 213 -14.43 12.23 -15.58
CA VAL A 213 -13.98 11.90 -14.22
C VAL A 213 -13.56 13.15 -13.48
N GLU A 214 -14.10 13.33 -12.29
CA GLU A 214 -13.62 14.29 -11.31
C GLU A 214 -13.49 13.59 -9.95
N LEU A 215 -12.25 13.31 -9.54
CA LEU A 215 -11.98 12.72 -8.24
C LEU A 215 -11.98 13.78 -7.14
N LYS A 216 -12.33 13.36 -5.93
CA LYS A 216 -12.35 14.20 -4.73
C LYS A 216 -11.05 14.00 -3.96
N VAL A 217 -10.24 15.06 -3.90
CA VAL A 217 -9.06 15.12 -3.04
C VAL A 217 -9.50 15.64 -1.67
N ARG A 218 -9.25 14.86 -0.62
CA ARG A 218 -9.56 15.21 0.77
C ARG A 218 -8.55 16.23 1.32
N SER A 219 -8.88 16.84 2.45
CA SER A 219 -8.20 18.04 2.96
C SER A 219 -6.70 17.87 3.22
N ASP A 220 -6.24 16.64 3.44
CA ASP A 220 -4.82 16.31 3.67
C ASP A 220 -4.09 15.79 2.42
N GLY A 221 -4.73 15.84 1.25
CA GLY A 221 -4.17 15.41 -0.03
C GLY A 221 -4.42 13.94 -0.38
N TYR A 222 -5.29 13.25 0.37
CA TYR A 222 -5.73 11.89 0.08
C TYR A 222 -6.69 11.86 -1.11
N VAL A 223 -6.54 10.87 -2.00
CA VAL A 223 -7.51 10.55 -3.06
C VAL A 223 -7.67 9.04 -3.19
N ALA A 224 -8.92 8.57 -3.28
CA ALA A 224 -9.23 7.17 -3.51
C ALA A 224 -9.49 6.90 -5.00
N ILE A 225 -8.95 5.80 -5.52
CA ILE A 225 -9.24 5.28 -6.86
C ILE A 225 -9.53 3.77 -6.77
N THR A 226 -10.18 3.21 -7.78
CA THR A 226 -10.48 1.78 -7.86
C THR A 226 -10.33 1.27 -9.29
N PRO A 227 -9.80 0.06 -9.54
CA PRO A 227 -9.67 -0.44 -10.89
C PRO A 227 -11.04 -0.77 -11.51
N ARG A 228 -11.97 -1.22 -10.67
CA ARG A 228 -13.35 -1.59 -10.97
C ARG A 228 -14.08 -1.83 -9.64
N PHE A 229 -15.41 -1.90 -9.69
CA PHE A 229 -16.24 -2.38 -8.59
C PHE A 229 -17.40 -3.20 -9.15
N ASP A 230 -17.59 -4.43 -8.66
CA ASP A 230 -18.70 -5.29 -9.05
C ASP A 230 -19.03 -6.30 -7.95
N ASP A 231 -20.04 -5.98 -7.16
CA ASP A 231 -20.54 -6.83 -6.08
C ASP A 231 -21.83 -7.58 -6.48
N ARG A 232 -22.14 -7.70 -7.78
CA ARG A 232 -23.39 -8.35 -8.26
C ARG A 232 -23.54 -9.79 -7.79
N VAL A 233 -22.43 -10.51 -7.61
CA VAL A 233 -22.46 -11.88 -7.10
C VAL A 233 -23.14 -11.98 -5.73
N PHE A 234 -23.08 -10.93 -4.89
CA PHE A 234 -23.82 -10.89 -3.64
C PHE A 234 -25.34 -10.74 -3.86
N CYS A 235 -25.76 -9.98 -4.87
CA CYS A 235 -27.17 -9.87 -5.24
C CYS A 235 -27.69 -11.19 -5.83
N GLU A 236 -26.87 -11.87 -6.64
CA GLU A 236 -27.18 -13.20 -7.17
C GLU A 236 -27.31 -14.26 -6.07
N ALA A 237 -26.47 -14.15 -5.03
CA ALA A 237 -26.56 -14.96 -3.81
C ALA A 237 -27.71 -14.56 -2.87
N GLY A 238 -28.42 -13.46 -3.16
CA GLY A 238 -29.57 -13.00 -2.38
C GLY A 238 -29.23 -12.33 -1.05
N VAL A 239 -27.97 -11.92 -0.83
CA VAL A 239 -27.50 -11.35 0.45
C VAL A 239 -27.30 -9.83 0.41
N ARG A 240 -27.23 -9.24 -0.78
CA ARG A 240 -27.22 -7.77 -0.99
C ARG A 240 -28.30 -7.36 -1.98
N THR A 241 -28.60 -6.06 -2.01
CA THR A 241 -29.49 -5.42 -2.98
C THR A 241 -28.79 -4.21 -3.62
N GLY A 242 -29.32 -3.74 -4.75
CA GLY A 242 -28.81 -2.54 -5.43
C GLY A 242 -27.41 -2.66 -6.03
N CYS A 243 -26.87 -3.87 -6.22
CA CYS A 243 -25.49 -4.07 -6.72
C CYS A 243 -25.24 -3.46 -8.10
N GLY A 244 -26.28 -3.38 -8.95
CA GLY A 244 -26.19 -2.70 -10.25
C GLY A 244 -25.92 -1.20 -10.18
N GLU A 245 -26.26 -0.56 -9.05
CA GLU A 245 -26.04 0.87 -8.82
C GLU A 245 -24.63 1.19 -8.34
N ARG A 246 -23.86 0.16 -7.93
CA ARG A 246 -22.48 0.26 -7.40
C ARG A 246 -21.39 -0.07 -8.43
N LEU A 247 -21.78 -0.41 -9.65
CA LEU A 247 -20.86 -0.85 -10.69
C LEU A 247 -19.89 0.24 -11.15
N ILE A 248 -18.62 -0.10 -11.22
CA ILE A 248 -17.59 0.65 -11.95
C ILE A 248 -16.86 -0.32 -12.88
N ASP A 249 -16.96 -0.08 -14.20
CA ASP A 249 -16.18 -0.76 -15.25
C ASP A 249 -16.05 -2.29 -15.10
N PRO A 250 -17.18 -3.04 -15.09
CA PRO A 250 -17.22 -4.43 -14.67
C PRO A 250 -16.49 -5.42 -15.60
N ASP A 251 -16.10 -5.00 -16.81
CA ASP A 251 -15.36 -5.81 -17.79
C ASP A 251 -14.07 -5.13 -18.28
N TYR A 252 -13.68 -4.01 -17.67
CA TYR A 252 -12.53 -3.16 -18.04
C TYR A 252 -12.61 -2.46 -19.41
N SER A 253 -13.74 -2.52 -20.11
CA SER A 253 -13.90 -1.91 -21.43
C SER A 253 -13.86 -0.38 -21.40
N LEU A 254 -14.21 0.23 -20.26
CA LEU A 254 -14.28 1.68 -20.10
C LEU A 254 -12.95 2.31 -19.68
N GLN A 255 -11.96 1.48 -19.33
CA GLN A 255 -10.65 1.92 -18.83
C GLN A 255 -10.78 2.89 -17.64
N ALA A 256 -11.72 2.63 -16.73
CA ALA A 256 -11.99 3.51 -15.60
C ALA A 256 -10.76 3.68 -14.71
N TYR A 257 -9.97 2.62 -14.53
CA TYR A 257 -8.74 2.69 -13.73
C TYR A 257 -7.71 3.66 -14.32
N ALA A 258 -7.42 3.51 -15.61
CA ALA A 258 -6.49 4.37 -16.33
C ALA A 258 -6.97 5.83 -16.31
N THR A 259 -8.26 6.05 -16.55
CA THR A 259 -8.86 7.40 -16.54
C THR A 259 -8.72 8.08 -15.17
N GLN A 260 -8.91 7.35 -14.08
CA GLN A 260 -8.69 7.86 -12.72
C GLN A 260 -7.21 8.20 -12.47
N TRP A 261 -6.29 7.34 -12.90
CA TRP A 261 -4.86 7.62 -12.80
C TRP A 261 -4.41 8.84 -13.61
N GLU A 262 -4.91 9.01 -14.84
CA GLU A 262 -4.66 10.21 -15.64
C GLU A 262 -5.18 11.46 -14.92
N TRP A 263 -6.34 11.39 -14.27
CA TRP A 263 -6.84 12.49 -13.45
C TRP A 263 -5.87 12.83 -12.32
N VAL A 264 -5.36 11.82 -11.61
CA VAL A 264 -4.37 11.99 -10.53
C VAL A 264 -3.11 12.68 -11.06
N LEU A 265 -2.55 12.20 -12.17
CA LEU A 265 -1.35 12.79 -12.79
C LEU A 265 -1.54 14.25 -13.24
N ASN A 266 -2.77 14.64 -13.58
CA ASN A 266 -3.11 16.01 -13.93
C ASN A 266 -3.40 16.92 -12.73
N ASN A 267 -3.46 16.38 -11.51
CA ASN A 267 -3.80 17.11 -10.27
C ASN A 267 -2.76 16.90 -9.16
N LEU A 268 -1.49 16.67 -9.52
CA LEU A 268 -0.41 16.38 -8.57
C LEU A 268 -0.17 17.50 -7.55
N ASP A 269 -0.53 18.75 -7.86
CA ASP A 269 -0.43 19.89 -6.95
C ASP A 269 -1.30 19.72 -5.69
N LYS A 270 -2.34 18.88 -5.75
CA LYS A 270 -3.27 18.62 -4.64
C LYS A 270 -3.07 17.24 -4.01
N VAL A 271 -2.54 16.28 -4.76
CA VAL A 271 -2.43 14.89 -4.33
C VAL A 271 -1.14 14.62 -3.57
N ARG A 272 -1.27 14.04 -2.38
CA ARG A 272 -0.17 13.60 -1.50
C ARG A 272 -0.18 12.08 -1.25
N LEU A 273 -1.37 11.46 -1.27
CA LEU A 273 -1.53 10.01 -1.11
C LEU A 273 -2.63 9.52 -2.07
N VAL A 274 -2.31 8.53 -2.89
CA VAL A 274 -3.26 7.80 -3.74
C VAL A 274 -3.55 6.47 -3.06
N ALA A 275 -4.80 6.23 -2.68
CA ALA A 275 -5.24 4.96 -2.14
C ALA A 275 -6.01 4.17 -3.20
N VAL A 276 -5.55 2.97 -3.49
CA VAL A 276 -6.20 2.07 -4.44
C VAL A 276 -7.04 1.05 -3.68
N TYR A 277 -8.34 1.05 -3.95
CA TYR A 277 -9.26 0.02 -3.54
C TYR A 277 -9.39 -1.00 -4.68
N SER A 278 -8.66 -2.11 -4.70
CA SER A 278 -7.84 -2.70 -3.63
C SER A 278 -6.70 -3.57 -4.19
N TRP A 279 -5.86 -4.15 -3.32
CA TRP A 279 -4.95 -5.22 -3.76
C TRP A 279 -5.72 -6.50 -4.03
N ASN A 280 -6.54 -6.97 -3.09
CA ASN A 280 -7.10 -8.33 -3.10
C ASN A 280 -8.51 -8.46 -2.49
N GLU A 281 -9.39 -7.46 -2.62
CA GLU A 281 -10.80 -7.61 -2.24
C GLU A 281 -11.56 -8.38 -3.33
N TYR A 282 -11.52 -9.71 -3.27
CA TYR A 282 -12.13 -10.56 -4.30
C TYR A 282 -13.65 -10.56 -4.30
N HIS A 283 -14.29 -10.24 -3.18
CA HIS A 283 -15.75 -10.32 -3.11
C HIS A 283 -16.42 -9.18 -3.88
N GLU A 284 -15.78 -8.02 -3.89
CA GLU A 284 -16.26 -6.81 -4.59
C GLU A 284 -15.56 -6.62 -5.94
N ARG A 285 -14.72 -7.59 -6.31
CA ARG A 285 -13.97 -7.67 -7.55
C ARG A 285 -13.17 -6.39 -7.80
N SER A 286 -12.52 -5.82 -6.78
CA SER A 286 -11.76 -4.56 -6.90
C SER A 286 -10.24 -4.76 -6.89
N MET A 287 -9.78 -6.01 -6.90
CA MET A 287 -8.40 -6.43 -6.80
C MET A 287 -7.53 -5.96 -7.99
N VAL A 288 -6.27 -5.65 -7.70
CA VAL A 288 -5.17 -5.47 -8.67
C VAL A 288 -4.23 -6.68 -8.70
N GLU A 289 -4.22 -7.47 -7.62
CA GLU A 289 -3.47 -8.72 -7.54
C GLU A 289 -3.71 -9.58 -8.80
N PRO A 290 -2.66 -10.18 -9.40
CA PRO A 290 -2.84 -10.98 -10.60
C PRO A 290 -3.87 -12.09 -10.45
N HIS A 291 -4.85 -12.16 -11.36
CA HIS A 291 -5.98 -13.09 -11.28
C HIS A 291 -6.57 -13.42 -12.65
N VAL A 292 -7.33 -14.50 -12.73
CA VAL A 292 -8.14 -14.86 -13.90
C VAL A 292 -9.55 -14.32 -13.72
N ASP A 293 -9.97 -13.44 -14.62
CA ASP A 293 -11.32 -12.87 -14.73
C ASP A 293 -11.97 -13.34 -16.04
N ALA A 294 -13.09 -14.06 -15.94
CA ALA A 294 -13.82 -14.57 -17.11
C ALA A 294 -14.67 -13.52 -17.84
N THR A 295 -14.86 -12.35 -17.24
CA THR A 295 -15.66 -11.23 -17.74
C THR A 295 -14.81 -10.13 -18.37
N ALA A 296 -13.51 -10.10 -18.10
CA ALA A 296 -12.60 -9.07 -18.59
C ALA A 296 -12.43 -9.09 -20.11
N VAL A 297 -12.44 -7.90 -20.74
CA VAL A 297 -12.08 -7.76 -22.15
C VAL A 297 -10.60 -8.06 -22.41
N ASN A 298 -9.74 -7.82 -21.41
CA ASN A 298 -8.33 -8.21 -21.42
C ASN A 298 -8.14 -9.39 -20.46
N SER A 299 -7.81 -10.55 -21.01
CA SER A 299 -7.63 -11.81 -20.26
C SER A 299 -6.21 -12.03 -19.73
N ASP A 300 -5.28 -11.09 -19.91
CA ASP A 300 -3.96 -11.16 -19.27
C ASP A 300 -4.11 -11.06 -17.74
N PRO A 301 -3.74 -12.11 -16.97
CA PRO A 301 -3.89 -12.09 -15.51
C PRO A 301 -3.12 -10.97 -14.82
N TYR A 302 -2.13 -10.39 -15.50
CA TYR A 302 -1.33 -9.28 -15.00
C TYR A 302 -1.78 -7.90 -15.52
N TYR A 303 -2.94 -7.79 -16.19
CA TYR A 303 -3.36 -6.54 -16.83
C TYR A 303 -3.37 -5.35 -15.85
N LEU A 304 -4.12 -5.46 -14.74
CA LEU A 304 -4.21 -4.40 -13.73
C LEU A 304 -2.88 -4.18 -12.99
N TYR A 305 -2.14 -5.26 -12.72
CA TYR A 305 -0.81 -5.17 -12.11
C TYR A 305 0.15 -4.34 -12.99
N LYS A 306 0.22 -4.63 -14.29
CA LYS A 306 1.06 -3.90 -15.25
C LYS A 306 0.62 -2.45 -15.40
N LEU A 307 -0.70 -2.21 -15.41
CA LEU A 307 -1.25 -0.86 -15.49
C LEU A 307 -0.89 -0.04 -14.24
N THR A 308 -0.98 -0.64 -13.05
CA THR A 308 -0.50 -0.04 -11.79
C THR A 308 0.98 0.32 -11.90
N MET A 309 1.83 -0.62 -12.30
CA MET A 309 3.27 -0.41 -12.43
C MET A 309 3.62 0.73 -13.41
N ASP A 310 2.89 0.87 -14.53
CA ASP A 310 3.06 2.00 -15.45
C ASP A 310 2.74 3.33 -14.77
N TYR A 311 1.59 3.41 -14.10
CA TYR A 311 1.12 4.66 -13.49
C TYR A 311 1.92 5.09 -12.26
N THR A 312 2.35 4.15 -11.42
CA THR A 312 3.25 4.45 -10.30
C THR A 312 4.59 4.96 -10.82
N SER A 313 5.16 4.35 -11.87
CA SER A 313 6.38 4.83 -12.52
C SER A 313 6.22 6.25 -13.09
N ARG A 314 5.08 6.55 -13.69
CA ARG A 314 4.76 7.91 -14.20
C ARG A 314 4.57 8.91 -13.07
N LEU A 315 3.96 8.52 -11.95
CA LEU A 315 3.80 9.35 -10.76
C LEU A 315 5.17 9.70 -10.17
N GLU A 316 6.10 8.74 -10.12
CA GLU A 316 7.48 8.97 -9.67
C GLU A 316 8.22 9.93 -10.61
N ALA A 317 8.10 9.74 -11.93
CA ALA A 317 8.73 10.63 -12.92
C ALA A 317 8.17 12.07 -12.88
N GLY A 318 6.87 12.23 -12.63
CA GLY A 318 6.23 13.53 -12.46
C GLY A 318 6.48 14.21 -11.11
N GLY A 319 6.95 13.45 -10.10
CA GLY A 319 7.11 13.90 -8.72
C GLY A 319 8.43 14.59 -8.38
N GLY A 320 9.46 14.47 -9.23
CA GLY A 320 10.81 14.94 -8.95
C GLY A 320 11.55 14.04 -7.94
N ASP A 321 12.58 13.37 -8.44
CA ASP A 321 13.63 12.60 -7.73
C ASP A 321 13.27 12.08 -6.32
N ARG A 322 12.61 10.92 -6.25
CA ARG A 322 12.68 10.08 -5.04
C ARG A 322 14.14 9.65 -4.90
N GLY A 323 14.85 10.23 -3.94
CA GLY A 323 16.26 9.93 -3.67
C GLY A 323 16.52 8.42 -3.81
N VAL A 324 17.36 8.08 -4.78
CA VAL A 324 17.71 6.72 -5.23
C VAL A 324 17.53 5.69 -4.12
N ARG A 325 16.44 4.90 -4.17
CA ARG A 325 16.36 3.64 -3.42
C ARG A 325 17.51 2.78 -3.93
N SER A 326 18.55 2.62 -3.12
CA SER A 326 19.61 1.67 -3.45
C SER A 326 18.97 0.28 -3.53
N LEU A 327 18.84 -0.25 -4.73
CA LEU A 327 18.60 -1.67 -4.98
C LEU A 327 19.79 -2.47 -4.43
N LEU A 328 19.85 -2.63 -3.11
CA LEU A 328 20.67 -3.65 -2.49
C LEU A 328 19.90 -4.96 -2.63
N VAL A 329 19.90 -5.51 -3.84
CA VAL A 329 19.57 -6.91 -4.07
C VAL A 329 20.60 -7.73 -3.26
N PRO A 330 20.20 -8.51 -2.24
CA PRO A 330 21.15 -9.27 -1.41
C PRO A 330 22.04 -10.24 -2.22
N GLY A 331 21.63 -10.59 -3.44
CA GLY A 331 22.38 -11.43 -4.36
C GLY A 331 23.60 -10.79 -5.04
N ALA A 332 23.70 -9.45 -5.10
CA ALA A 332 24.80 -8.79 -5.82
C ALA A 332 26.13 -8.77 -5.03
N LEU A 333 26.06 -8.78 -3.69
CA LEU A 333 27.25 -8.84 -2.84
C LEU A 333 27.91 -10.23 -2.84
N ALA A 334 27.17 -11.29 -3.16
CA ALA A 334 27.72 -12.64 -3.29
C ALA A 334 28.59 -12.80 -4.55
N LEU A 335 28.24 -12.15 -5.67
CA LEU A 335 29.04 -12.20 -6.90
C LEU A 335 30.32 -11.36 -6.80
N ALA A 336 30.26 -10.21 -6.13
CA ALA A 336 31.43 -9.37 -5.93
C ALA A 336 32.49 -10.07 -5.06
N ALA A 337 32.08 -10.76 -3.99
CA ALA A 337 33.01 -11.49 -3.12
C ALA A 337 33.65 -12.73 -3.80
N LEU A 338 32.93 -13.41 -4.71
CA LEU A 338 33.47 -14.55 -5.46
C LEU A 338 34.49 -14.13 -6.54
N LEU A 339 34.32 -12.96 -7.15
CA LEU A 339 35.28 -12.43 -8.14
C LEU A 339 36.59 -11.93 -7.50
N THR A 340 36.54 -11.37 -6.28
CA THR A 340 37.77 -10.95 -5.58
C THR A 340 38.57 -12.15 -5.06
N LEU A 341 37.92 -13.25 -4.65
CA LEU A 341 38.63 -14.46 -4.22
C LEU A 341 39.31 -15.18 -5.39
N ALA A 342 38.69 -15.22 -6.57
CA ALA A 342 39.28 -15.84 -7.77
C ALA A 342 40.55 -15.12 -8.26
N LEU A 343 40.61 -13.79 -8.12
CA LEU A 343 41.78 -13.00 -8.50
C LEU A 343 42.96 -13.11 -7.51
N ILE A 344 42.69 -13.39 -6.23
CA ILE A 344 43.73 -13.58 -5.20
C ILE A 344 44.34 -14.99 -5.31
N VAL A 345 43.54 -16.02 -5.60
CA VAL A 345 44.05 -17.40 -5.77
C VAL A 345 44.78 -17.56 -7.11
N GLY A 346 44.32 -16.89 -8.18
CA GLY A 346 44.95 -16.96 -9.51
C GLY A 346 46.35 -16.31 -9.60
N ARG A 347 46.68 -15.34 -8.73
CA ARG A 347 48.03 -14.74 -8.67
C ARG A 347 49.01 -15.52 -7.79
N GLY A 348 48.55 -16.47 -6.98
CA GLY A 348 49.39 -17.33 -6.12
C GLY A 348 50.05 -18.50 -6.87
N TRP A 349 49.53 -18.90 -8.03
CA TRP A 349 50.00 -20.07 -8.78
C TRP A 349 51.01 -19.78 -9.89
N MET A 350 51.22 -18.52 -10.28
CA MET A 350 52.16 -18.15 -11.36
C MET A 350 53.59 -17.78 -10.89
N ARG A 351 53.95 -18.02 -9.62
CA ARG A 351 55.30 -17.69 -9.07
C ARG A 351 56.11 -18.86 -8.51
N ARG A 352 55.74 -20.11 -8.84
CA ARG A 352 56.60 -21.29 -8.58
C ARG A 352 56.81 -22.08 -9.86
N GLY A 353 57.86 -21.74 -10.60
CA GLY A 353 58.29 -22.56 -11.73
C GLY A 353 59.26 -21.88 -12.68
N VAL A 354 60.44 -21.45 -12.22
CA VAL A 354 61.70 -21.48 -13.00
C VAL A 354 62.85 -21.49 -11.99
N GLY A 355 63.67 -22.53 -12.02
CA GLY A 355 64.82 -22.74 -11.15
C GLY A 355 65.54 -24.03 -11.52
N GLY A 356 66.10 -24.05 -12.72
CA GLY A 356 67.05 -25.02 -13.26
C GLY A 356 68.02 -24.27 -14.15
#